data_AF-A0AAV9DPB4-F1
#
_entry.id   AF-A0AAV9DPB4-F1
#
_cell.length_a   1.000
_cell.length_b   1.000
_cell.length_c   1.000
_cell.angle_alpha   90.00
_cell.angle_beta   90.00
_cell.angle_gamma   90.00
#
_symmetry.space_group_name_H-M   'P 1'
#
loop_
_entity.id
_entity.type
_entity.pdbx_description
1 polymer ?
#
loop_
_entity_poly.entity_id
_entity_poly.type
_entity_poly.pdbx_seq_one_letter_code
_entity_poly.pdbx_strand_id
1 'polypeptide(L)'
;MDSSKRYSYNPTLHWNPQVEEYFINAYGAEHFDRISKALTRPSCYSCLRVNKLKSSSDAIIEKLKAILHETNYVVFVEGSGPYMVDYGDAPLGSQKEVIVSRKCAESVLRGAQVFVPGVLACSAHVEKGGIVSVSVAVEQPITDGGWSVGITRGTVLQGLESDPQYFERSGMYIGQGITTMSRAGIFRASEGIAVEMTNRVFKLPSLRDVLRGEIFLQNLPSIITAHVLVSNENIKERIYVSKAVARKNNRRLKNGPGRSNCVGGRVAKSKGFRPNSFDRVLLDAPCSALGLRPRLFAGEETIDSLRGHGTYQRRMFDQAVQLVRPGGVIVYSTCTINPGENEAVVRYALDTYNFLTLAPQNPRVGGPGLVGRSELFDGRYIEEWLTDEEAELVQRFDPSSSLDTIGFFIAKFNVGQKDKGIVC
;
A
#
# COMPACT_ATOMS: atom_id res chain seq x y z
N MET A 1 2.67 14.63 -33.97
CA MET A 1 3.33 14.77 -32.65
C MET A 1 4.73 14.20 -32.77
N ASP A 2 5.72 14.77 -32.07
CA ASP A 2 7.09 14.24 -32.04
C ASP A 2 7.09 12.79 -31.51
N SER A 3 7.54 11.84 -32.32
CA SER A 3 7.57 10.41 -32.01
C SER A 3 8.41 10.10 -30.76
N SER A 4 9.36 10.99 -30.42
CA SER A 4 10.20 10.88 -29.22
C SER A 4 9.40 10.98 -27.91
N LYS A 5 8.23 11.64 -27.92
CA LYS A 5 7.42 11.87 -26.71
C LYS A 5 6.50 10.70 -26.36
N ARG A 6 6.16 9.84 -27.34
CA ARG A 6 5.22 8.73 -27.13
C ARG A 6 5.78 7.68 -26.18
N TYR A 7 7.00 7.22 -26.46
CA TYR A 7 7.69 6.21 -25.67
C TYR A 7 8.40 6.82 -24.47
N SER A 8 7.61 7.32 -23.53
CA SER A 8 8.10 7.93 -22.30
C SER A 8 7.37 7.37 -21.08
N TYR A 9 7.93 7.65 -19.90
CA TYR A 9 7.29 7.42 -18.62
C TYR A 9 7.10 8.77 -17.92
N ASN A 10 5.87 9.27 -17.97
CA ASN A 10 5.47 10.51 -17.31
C ASN A 10 3.99 10.40 -16.87
N PRO A 11 3.67 9.45 -15.97
CA PRO A 11 2.30 9.27 -15.49
C PRO A 11 1.84 10.46 -14.66
N THR A 12 0.57 10.84 -14.86
CA THR A 12 -0.14 11.82 -14.03
C THR A 12 -1.31 11.12 -13.36
N LEU A 13 -1.48 11.33 -12.05
CA LEU A 13 -2.68 10.87 -11.35
C LEU A 13 -3.81 11.86 -11.59
N HIS A 14 -4.88 11.37 -12.19
CA HIS A 14 -6.13 12.10 -12.31
C HIS A 14 -7.01 11.72 -11.12
N TRP A 15 -7.10 12.64 -10.16
CA TRP A 15 -7.95 12.51 -8.98
C TRP A 15 -9.38 12.93 -9.32
N ASN A 16 -10.35 12.41 -8.56
CA ASN A 16 -11.67 13.01 -8.52
C ASN A 16 -11.54 14.46 -8.01
N PRO A 17 -12.13 15.48 -8.67
CA PRO A 17 -11.93 16.89 -8.29
C PRO A 17 -12.26 17.20 -6.83
N GLN A 18 -13.30 16.58 -6.25
CA GLN A 18 -13.67 16.79 -4.86
C GLN A 18 -12.67 16.13 -3.90
N VAL A 19 -12.12 14.98 -4.29
CA VAL A 19 -11.06 14.28 -3.54
C VAL A 19 -9.75 15.06 -3.60
N GLU A 20 -9.41 15.61 -4.77
CA GLU A 20 -8.26 16.50 -4.94
C GLU A 20 -8.39 17.73 -4.06
N GLU A 21 -9.54 18.42 -4.10
CA GLU A 21 -9.80 19.59 -3.25
C GLU A 21 -9.70 19.24 -1.76
N TYR A 22 -10.28 18.11 -1.32
CA TYR A 22 -10.15 17.63 0.04
C TYR A 22 -8.68 17.43 0.46
N PHE A 23 -7.87 16.82 -0.40
CA PHE A 23 -6.44 16.65 -0.11
C PHE A 23 -5.64 17.94 -0.17
N ILE A 24 -5.97 18.85 -1.09
CA ILE A 24 -5.38 20.20 -1.14
C ILE A 24 -5.68 20.96 0.16
N ASN A 25 -6.90 20.85 0.67
CA ASN A 25 -7.27 21.46 1.96
C ASN A 25 -6.51 20.82 3.14
N ALA A 26 -6.16 19.53 3.04
CA ALA A 26 -5.43 18.82 4.10
C ALA A 26 -3.92 19.05 4.09
N TYR A 27 -3.29 19.10 2.92
CA TYR A 27 -1.83 19.17 2.78
C TYR A 27 -1.33 20.53 2.29
N GLY A 28 -2.19 21.32 1.67
CA GLY A 28 -1.80 22.42 0.79
C GLY A 28 -1.52 21.94 -0.64
N ALA A 29 -1.77 22.81 -1.62
CA ALA A 29 -1.70 22.47 -3.04
C ALA A 29 -0.32 21.99 -3.49
N GLU A 30 0.74 22.72 -3.12
CA GLU A 30 2.11 22.36 -3.51
C GLU A 30 2.56 21.03 -2.90
N HIS A 31 2.19 20.79 -1.63
CA HIS A 31 2.56 19.56 -0.96
C HIS A 31 1.80 18.37 -1.55
N PHE A 32 0.50 18.49 -1.78
CA PHE A 32 -0.28 17.43 -2.40
C PHE A 32 0.17 17.10 -3.83
N ASP A 33 0.60 18.10 -4.62
CA ASP A 33 1.21 17.86 -5.94
C ASP A 33 2.49 17.01 -5.82
N ARG A 34 3.36 17.32 -4.84
CA ARG A 34 4.54 16.49 -4.57
C ARG A 34 4.18 15.06 -4.14
N ILE A 35 3.16 14.90 -3.30
CA ILE A 35 2.65 13.57 -2.90
C ILE A 35 2.16 12.82 -4.13
N SER A 36 1.32 13.45 -4.95
CA SER A 36 0.76 12.85 -6.17
C SER A 36 1.84 12.41 -7.15
N LYS A 37 2.87 13.23 -7.37
CA LYS A 37 4.04 12.87 -8.19
C LYS A 37 4.86 11.73 -7.58
N ALA A 38 5.07 11.72 -6.26
CA ALA A 38 5.79 10.64 -5.61
C ALA A 38 5.02 9.31 -5.67
N LEU A 39 3.69 9.35 -5.63
CA LEU A 39 2.84 8.17 -5.73
C LEU A 39 3.00 7.44 -7.07
N THR A 40 3.32 8.13 -8.16
CA THR A 40 3.45 7.50 -9.50
C THR A 40 4.74 6.72 -9.71
N ARG A 41 5.68 6.80 -8.78
CA ARG A 41 6.95 6.07 -8.85
C ARG A 41 7.09 5.08 -7.69
N PRO A 42 7.74 3.93 -7.89
CA PRO A 42 8.10 3.04 -6.78
C PRO A 42 9.04 3.78 -5.80
N SER A 43 9.18 3.25 -4.59
CA SER A 43 10.31 3.60 -3.73
C SER A 43 11.62 3.20 -4.40
N CYS A 44 12.66 4.01 -4.27
CA CYS A 44 14.02 3.76 -4.75
C CYS A 44 14.77 2.72 -3.89
N TYR A 45 14.04 1.87 -3.17
CA TYR A 45 14.58 0.72 -2.47
C TYR A 45 13.49 -0.34 -2.23
N SER A 46 13.92 -1.59 -2.09
CA SER A 46 13.11 -2.67 -1.54
C SER A 46 13.56 -2.97 -0.11
N CYS A 47 12.62 -2.98 0.83
CA CYS A 47 12.90 -3.34 2.22
C CYS A 47 12.56 -4.81 2.48
N LEU A 48 13.46 -5.51 3.17
CA LEU A 48 13.34 -6.93 3.49
C LEU A 48 13.32 -7.15 5.00
N ARG A 49 12.31 -7.88 5.48
CA ARG A 49 12.28 -8.39 6.85
C ARG A 49 12.95 -9.76 6.90
N VAL A 50 14.03 -9.86 7.67
CA VAL A 50 14.72 -11.12 7.93
C VAL A 50 13.92 -11.98 8.91
N ASN A 51 13.73 -13.25 8.56
CA ASN A 51 13.17 -14.25 9.46
C ASN A 51 14.24 -14.73 10.45
N LYS A 52 14.32 -14.04 11.59
CA LYS A 52 15.27 -14.35 12.68
C LYS A 52 15.11 -15.75 13.29
N LEU A 53 14.00 -16.46 13.02
CA LEU A 53 13.83 -17.86 13.44
C LEU A 53 14.63 -18.84 12.57
N LYS A 54 15.06 -18.43 11.38
CA LYS A 54 15.78 -19.27 10.41
C LYS A 54 17.20 -18.79 10.10
N SER A 55 17.47 -17.48 10.20
CA SER A 55 18.73 -16.88 9.75
C SER A 55 19.06 -15.59 10.51
N SER A 56 20.34 -15.18 10.51
CA SER A 56 20.77 -13.89 11.09
C SER A 56 20.74 -12.78 10.02
N SER A 57 20.85 -11.51 10.43
CA SER A 57 20.89 -10.41 9.44
C SER A 57 22.17 -10.51 8.63
N ASP A 58 23.30 -10.71 9.29
CA ASP A 58 24.62 -10.77 8.65
C ASP A 58 24.71 -11.93 7.66
N ALA A 59 24.17 -13.10 8.01
CA ALA A 59 24.12 -14.24 7.10
C ALA A 59 23.28 -13.94 5.83
N ILE A 60 22.18 -13.21 5.98
CA ILE A 60 21.35 -12.80 4.84
C ILE A 60 22.03 -11.73 4.01
N ILE A 61 22.68 -10.75 4.63
CA ILE A 61 23.47 -9.71 3.96
C ILE A 61 24.56 -10.36 3.12
N GLU A 62 25.32 -11.31 3.64
CA GLU A 62 26.36 -12.02 2.89
C GLU A 62 25.78 -12.84 1.73
N LYS A 63 24.68 -13.57 1.95
CA LYS A 63 23.97 -14.28 0.87
C LYS A 63 23.44 -13.32 -0.20
N LEU A 64 22.94 -12.14 0.18
CA LEU A 64 22.41 -11.14 -0.75
C LEU A 64 23.53 -10.39 -1.46
N LYS A 65 24.66 -10.09 -0.83
CA LYS A 65 25.84 -9.50 -1.50
C LYS A 65 26.32 -10.39 -2.65
N ALA A 66 26.30 -11.70 -2.46
CA ALA A 66 26.63 -12.67 -3.51
C ALA A 66 25.64 -12.68 -4.69
N ILE A 67 24.42 -12.14 -4.50
CA ILE A 67 23.36 -12.14 -5.51
C ILE A 67 23.13 -10.73 -6.11
N LEU A 68 23.30 -9.66 -5.32
CA LEU A 68 22.77 -8.33 -5.60
C LEU A 68 23.76 -7.18 -5.49
N HIS A 69 25.03 -7.41 -5.14
CA HIS A 69 26.06 -6.36 -4.96
C HIS A 69 25.60 -5.18 -4.07
N GLU A 70 25.96 -5.25 -2.77
CA GLU A 70 25.77 -4.25 -1.68
C GLU A 70 24.45 -4.32 -0.87
N THR A 71 24.55 -4.50 0.46
CA THR A 71 23.42 -4.44 1.43
C THR A 71 23.89 -4.08 2.87
N ASN A 72 23.00 -3.48 3.69
CA ASN A 72 23.20 -3.04 5.10
C ASN A 72 22.28 -3.77 6.13
N TYR A 73 22.42 -3.47 7.45
CA TYR A 73 21.81 -4.17 8.63
C TYR A 73 20.28 -4.41 8.60
N VAL A 74 19.49 -3.45 8.12
CA VAL A 74 18.17 -3.69 7.51
C VAL A 74 18.45 -3.75 6.03
N VAL A 75 18.09 -4.86 5.39
CA VAL A 75 18.48 -5.05 4.00
C VAL A 75 17.56 -4.22 3.12
N PHE A 76 17.98 -2.99 2.91
CA PHE A 76 17.56 -2.17 1.80
C PHE A 76 18.31 -2.65 0.57
N VAL A 77 17.54 -3.03 -0.44
CA VAL A 77 18.06 -3.28 -1.76
C VAL A 77 17.79 -2.03 -2.55
N GLU A 78 18.83 -1.24 -2.80
CA GLU A 78 18.72 0.04 -3.48
C GLU A 78 18.22 -0.16 -4.91
N GLY A 79 17.43 0.81 -5.36
CA GLY A 79 16.96 0.91 -6.73
C GLY A 79 17.01 2.36 -7.20
N SER A 80 16.68 2.55 -8.46
CA SER A 80 16.90 3.84 -9.10
C SER A 80 16.00 4.03 -10.32
N GLY A 81 15.82 5.29 -10.71
CA GLY A 81 14.99 5.71 -11.84
C GLY A 81 14.13 6.93 -11.50
N PRO A 82 13.29 7.41 -12.44
CA PRO A 82 13.07 6.84 -13.76
C PRO A 82 14.27 7.07 -14.69
N TYR A 83 14.62 6.04 -15.47
CA TYR A 83 15.61 6.09 -16.54
C TYR A 83 14.92 6.35 -17.87
N MET A 84 15.57 7.13 -18.74
CA MET A 84 15.21 7.18 -20.15
C MET A 84 15.53 5.83 -20.78
N VAL A 85 14.50 5.16 -21.29
CA VAL A 85 14.64 3.91 -22.04
C VAL A 85 14.75 4.30 -23.51
N ASP A 86 15.84 3.89 -24.15
CA ASP A 86 15.97 3.97 -25.60
C ASP A 86 15.10 2.88 -26.23
N TYR A 87 14.05 3.29 -26.91
CA TYR A 87 13.15 2.39 -27.62
C TYR A 87 13.59 2.13 -29.07
N GLY A 88 14.68 2.75 -29.52
CA GLY A 88 15.21 2.69 -30.88
C GLY A 88 14.47 3.61 -31.85
N ASP A 89 15.19 4.10 -32.88
CA ASP A 89 14.67 4.98 -33.94
C ASP A 89 13.82 4.26 -35.00
N ALA A 90 13.22 3.12 -34.63
CA ALA A 90 12.44 2.33 -35.56
C ALA A 90 11.22 3.13 -36.04
N PRO A 91 10.87 3.11 -37.35
CA PRO A 91 9.73 3.84 -37.88
C PRO A 91 8.46 3.57 -37.06
N LEU A 92 7.64 4.61 -36.87
CA LEU A 92 6.36 4.50 -36.16
C LEU A 92 5.55 3.30 -36.70
N GLY A 93 5.15 2.37 -35.82
CA GLY A 93 4.44 1.13 -36.19
C GLY A 93 5.30 -0.11 -36.47
N SER A 94 6.64 0.01 -36.52
CA SER A 94 7.54 -1.14 -36.67
C SER A 94 7.89 -1.83 -35.33
N GLN A 95 7.70 -1.11 -34.22
CA GLN A 95 7.98 -1.64 -32.89
C GLN A 95 6.83 -2.51 -32.39
N LYS A 96 7.15 -3.75 -32.00
CA LYS A 96 6.17 -4.66 -31.39
C LYS A 96 5.87 -4.20 -29.97
N GLU A 97 4.60 -4.20 -29.61
CA GLU A 97 4.12 -3.68 -28.33
C GLU A 97 3.37 -4.76 -27.54
N VAL A 98 3.46 -4.67 -26.23
CA VAL A 98 2.66 -5.43 -25.26
C VAL A 98 2.02 -4.43 -24.30
N ILE A 99 0.70 -4.52 -24.16
CA ILE A 99 -0.05 -3.76 -23.16
C ILE A 99 -0.36 -4.68 -21.99
N VAL A 100 -0.02 -4.24 -20.78
CA VAL A 100 -0.29 -4.97 -19.55
C VAL A 100 -1.34 -4.25 -18.69
N SER A 101 -1.98 -4.99 -17.80
CA SER A 101 -2.87 -4.39 -16.80
C SER A 101 -2.10 -3.50 -15.83
N ARG A 102 -2.78 -2.50 -15.25
CA ARG A 102 -2.21 -1.62 -14.24
C ARG A 102 -1.52 -2.36 -13.09
N LYS A 103 -2.17 -3.36 -12.49
CA LYS A 103 -1.57 -4.14 -11.38
C LYS A 103 -0.30 -4.88 -11.80
N CYS A 104 -0.26 -5.38 -13.05
CA CYS A 104 0.94 -5.99 -13.61
C CYS A 104 2.04 -4.93 -13.78
N ALA A 105 1.72 -3.77 -14.33
CA ALA A 105 2.67 -2.67 -14.51
C ALA A 105 3.26 -2.18 -13.18
N GLU A 106 2.42 -1.94 -12.17
CA GLU A 106 2.87 -1.53 -10.83
C GLU A 106 3.83 -2.56 -10.20
N SER A 107 3.65 -3.85 -10.51
CA SER A 107 4.57 -4.92 -10.09
C SER A 107 5.89 -4.92 -10.89
N VAL A 108 5.82 -4.68 -12.20
CA VAL A 108 6.98 -4.59 -13.10
C VAL A 108 7.87 -3.39 -12.73
N LEU A 109 7.26 -2.25 -12.37
CA LEU A 109 7.96 -1.08 -11.84
C LEU A 109 8.71 -1.37 -10.54
N ARG A 110 8.29 -2.39 -9.77
CA ARG A 110 9.00 -2.90 -8.58
C ARG A 110 9.98 -4.05 -8.89
N GLY A 111 10.30 -4.31 -10.16
CA GLY A 111 11.27 -5.32 -10.57
C GLY A 111 10.70 -6.69 -10.98
N ALA A 112 9.37 -6.86 -11.05
CA ALA A 112 8.76 -8.11 -11.51
C ALA A 112 8.93 -8.32 -13.03
N GLN A 113 8.84 -9.57 -13.49
CA GLN A 113 8.66 -9.89 -14.91
C GLN A 113 7.20 -9.74 -15.32
N VAL A 114 6.91 -9.66 -16.62
CA VAL A 114 5.52 -9.68 -17.11
C VAL A 114 5.06 -11.12 -17.21
N PHE A 115 4.05 -11.48 -16.41
CA PHE A 115 3.43 -12.80 -16.44
C PHE A 115 2.23 -12.83 -17.37
N VAL A 116 1.94 -14.02 -17.91
CA VAL A 116 0.84 -14.27 -18.84
C VAL A 116 -0.50 -13.65 -18.40
N PRO A 117 -0.97 -13.82 -17.14
CA PRO A 117 -2.25 -13.23 -16.72
C PRO A 117 -2.28 -11.69 -16.76
N GLY A 118 -1.13 -11.04 -16.72
CA GLY A 118 -1.02 -9.58 -16.75
C GLY A 118 -1.13 -8.95 -18.13
N VAL A 119 -0.96 -9.72 -19.23
CA VAL A 119 -0.96 -9.19 -20.60
C VAL A 119 -2.40 -8.99 -21.12
N LEU A 120 -2.75 -7.77 -21.52
CA LEU A 120 -4.08 -7.49 -22.07
C LEU A 120 -4.10 -7.53 -23.60
N ALA A 121 -3.08 -6.95 -24.25
CA ALA A 121 -3.00 -6.88 -25.70
C ALA A 121 -1.54 -6.97 -26.16
N CYS A 122 -1.32 -7.37 -27.41
CA CYS A 122 0.01 -7.27 -28.02
C CYS A 122 -0.09 -7.21 -29.55
N SER A 123 0.98 -6.79 -30.22
CA SER A 123 1.04 -6.76 -31.68
C SER A 123 0.81 -8.14 -32.31
N ALA A 124 0.25 -8.17 -33.53
CA ALA A 124 -0.12 -9.41 -34.23
C ALA A 124 1.07 -10.37 -34.42
N HIS A 125 2.24 -9.83 -34.77
CA HIS A 125 3.45 -10.59 -35.11
C HIS A 125 4.42 -10.79 -33.95
N VAL A 126 3.91 -10.80 -32.70
CA VAL A 126 4.73 -11.14 -31.53
C VAL A 126 5.08 -12.64 -31.56
N GLU A 127 6.38 -12.90 -31.63
CA GLU A 127 7.00 -14.23 -31.68
C GLU A 127 7.95 -14.39 -30.51
N LYS A 128 8.15 -15.63 -30.05
CA LYS A 128 9.12 -15.94 -29.00
C LYS A 128 10.51 -15.42 -29.40
N GLY A 129 11.18 -14.74 -28.47
CA GLY A 129 12.48 -14.10 -28.68
C GLY A 129 12.39 -12.68 -29.24
N GLY A 130 11.19 -12.19 -29.58
CA GLY A 130 11.01 -10.84 -30.10
C GLY A 130 11.14 -9.78 -29.00
N ILE A 131 11.81 -8.68 -29.33
CA ILE A 131 11.87 -7.47 -28.50
C ILE A 131 10.52 -6.75 -28.58
N VAL A 132 10.00 -6.34 -27.43
CA VAL A 132 8.73 -5.61 -27.31
C VAL A 132 8.84 -4.43 -26.36
N SER A 133 8.14 -3.36 -26.68
CA SER A 133 7.86 -2.25 -25.77
C SER A 133 6.66 -2.57 -24.89
N VAL A 134 6.78 -2.34 -23.60
CA VAL A 134 5.73 -2.64 -22.63
C VAL A 134 5.09 -1.34 -22.14
N SER A 135 3.79 -1.22 -22.31
CA SER A 135 2.98 -0.08 -21.85
C SER A 135 1.84 -0.54 -20.96
N VAL A 136 1.28 0.41 -20.21
CA VAL A 136 0.20 0.17 -19.26
C VAL A 136 -1.15 0.56 -19.86
N ALA A 137 -2.16 -0.27 -19.62
CA ALA A 137 -3.55 0.16 -19.76
C ALA A 137 -4.07 0.66 -18.41
N VAL A 138 -4.48 1.93 -18.37
CA VAL A 138 -5.05 2.60 -17.20
C VAL A 138 -6.55 2.76 -17.40
N GLU A 139 -7.30 2.59 -16.32
CA GLU A 139 -8.75 2.72 -16.31
C GLU A 139 -9.20 4.14 -16.73
N GLN A 140 -10.20 4.20 -17.60
CA GLN A 140 -10.83 5.41 -18.13
C GLN A 140 -12.29 5.51 -17.67
N PRO A 141 -12.86 6.72 -17.54
CA PRO A 141 -14.26 6.88 -17.14
C PRO A 141 -15.19 6.38 -18.26
N ILE A 142 -16.27 5.71 -17.89
CA ILE A 142 -17.30 5.25 -18.84
C ILE A 142 -18.60 6.05 -18.69
N THR A 143 -19.41 6.12 -19.77
CA THR A 143 -20.61 6.95 -19.86
C THR A 143 -21.66 6.64 -18.79
N ASP A 144 -21.75 5.39 -18.35
CA ASP A 144 -22.74 4.92 -17.38
C ASP A 144 -22.26 5.06 -15.92
N GLY A 145 -21.14 5.76 -15.71
CA GLY A 145 -20.46 5.86 -14.43
C GLY A 145 -19.52 4.67 -14.18
N GLY A 146 -18.47 4.92 -13.40
CA GLY A 146 -17.43 3.93 -13.11
C GLY A 146 -16.24 4.00 -14.08
N TRP A 147 -15.39 2.98 -14.01
CA TRP A 147 -14.08 2.97 -14.64
C TRP A 147 -13.83 1.65 -15.38
N SER A 148 -13.30 1.73 -16.59
CA SER A 148 -12.96 0.55 -17.40
C SER A 148 -11.68 0.81 -18.16
N VAL A 149 -10.88 -0.24 -18.35
CA VAL A 149 -9.67 -0.19 -19.17
C VAL A 149 -10.00 -0.05 -20.66
N GLY A 150 -11.24 -0.38 -21.08
CA GLY A 150 -11.62 -0.30 -22.51
C GLY A 150 -10.87 -1.27 -23.43
N ILE A 151 -10.12 -2.24 -22.87
CA ILE A 151 -9.37 -3.25 -23.60
C ILE A 151 -9.82 -4.64 -23.16
N THR A 152 -10.23 -5.46 -24.14
CA THR A 152 -10.49 -6.88 -23.91
C THR A 152 -9.19 -7.67 -23.97
N ARG A 153 -8.99 -8.63 -23.06
CA ARG A 153 -7.82 -9.50 -23.11
C ARG A 153 -7.78 -10.25 -24.45
N GLY A 154 -6.67 -10.15 -25.17
CA GLY A 154 -6.51 -10.71 -26.50
C GLY A 154 -6.70 -9.69 -27.63
N THR A 155 -6.85 -8.39 -27.35
CA THR A 155 -6.82 -7.37 -28.41
C THR A 155 -5.50 -7.45 -29.21
N VAL A 156 -5.61 -7.26 -30.53
CA VAL A 156 -4.48 -7.18 -31.46
C VAL A 156 -4.12 -5.71 -31.64
N LEU A 157 -2.83 -5.38 -31.51
CA LEU A 157 -2.33 -4.02 -31.74
C LEU A 157 -1.70 -3.91 -33.13
N GLN A 158 -2.01 -2.84 -33.85
CA GLN A 158 -1.33 -2.50 -35.10
C GLN A 158 -0.12 -1.59 -34.87
N GLY A 159 -0.04 -0.92 -33.71
CA GLY A 159 1.03 0.03 -33.39
C GLY A 159 0.88 1.36 -34.14
N LEU A 160 -0.31 1.64 -34.67
CA LEU A 160 -0.62 2.80 -35.51
C LEU A 160 -1.61 3.72 -34.80
N GLU A 161 -1.67 5.00 -35.21
CA GLU A 161 -2.58 6.00 -34.65
C GLU A 161 -4.07 5.61 -34.74
N SER A 162 -4.41 4.66 -35.62
CA SER A 162 -5.74 4.07 -35.73
C SER A 162 -6.10 3.11 -34.58
N ASP A 163 -5.14 2.66 -33.77
CA ASP A 163 -5.43 1.85 -32.59
C ASP A 163 -6.16 2.72 -31.56
N PRO A 164 -7.32 2.29 -31.01
CA PRO A 164 -8.10 3.11 -30.07
C PRO A 164 -7.31 3.59 -28.85
N GLN A 165 -6.34 2.80 -28.38
CA GLN A 165 -5.51 3.11 -27.21
C GLN A 165 -4.14 3.69 -27.58
N TYR A 166 -3.94 4.18 -28.80
CA TYR A 166 -2.65 4.69 -29.24
C TYR A 166 -2.17 5.87 -28.41
N PHE A 167 -3.03 6.87 -28.23
CA PHE A 167 -2.70 8.12 -27.53
C PHE A 167 -2.73 7.97 -26.01
N GLU A 168 -3.68 7.18 -25.48
CA GLU A 168 -3.86 6.92 -24.05
C GLU A 168 -2.62 6.33 -23.36
N ARG A 169 -1.72 5.70 -24.14
CA ARG A 169 -0.49 5.08 -23.64
C ARG A 169 0.72 6.00 -23.67
N SER A 170 0.58 7.22 -24.19
CA SER A 170 1.66 8.20 -24.21
C SER A 170 2.07 8.52 -22.77
N GLY A 171 3.37 8.40 -22.46
CA GLY A 171 3.85 8.58 -21.08
C GLY A 171 3.62 7.39 -20.16
N MET A 172 3.11 6.25 -20.66
CA MET A 172 2.82 5.05 -19.86
C MET A 172 3.67 3.84 -20.28
N TYR A 173 4.85 4.06 -20.87
CA TYR A 173 5.77 2.98 -21.22
C TYR A 173 6.72 2.67 -20.05
N ILE A 174 6.73 1.41 -19.61
CA ILE A 174 7.45 0.99 -18.39
C ILE A 174 8.77 0.27 -18.68
N GLY A 175 9.08 0.02 -19.96
CA GLY A 175 10.33 -0.55 -20.40
C GLY A 175 10.20 -1.42 -21.66
N GLN A 176 11.29 -2.11 -21.99
CA GLN A 176 11.38 -3.12 -23.03
C GLN A 176 11.74 -4.49 -22.45
N GLY A 177 11.33 -5.53 -23.18
CA GLY A 177 11.70 -6.90 -22.83
C GLY A 177 11.68 -7.84 -24.01
N ILE A 178 12.08 -9.08 -23.75
CA ILE A 178 12.10 -10.17 -24.70
C ILE A 178 10.93 -11.09 -24.39
N THR A 179 10.12 -11.37 -25.40
CA THR A 179 8.98 -12.28 -25.26
C THR A 179 9.46 -13.73 -25.14
N THR A 180 8.92 -14.47 -24.20
CA THR A 180 9.27 -15.89 -23.94
C THR A 180 8.35 -16.85 -24.70
N MET A 181 7.26 -16.33 -25.27
CA MET A 181 6.20 -17.06 -25.95
C MET A 181 5.70 -16.24 -27.15
N SER A 182 5.13 -16.90 -28.16
CA SER A 182 4.39 -16.21 -29.22
C SER A 182 3.08 -15.62 -28.69
N ARG A 183 2.47 -14.70 -29.44
CA ARG A 183 1.13 -14.18 -29.14
C ARG A 183 0.11 -15.28 -28.84
N ALA A 184 0.07 -16.32 -29.67
CA ALA A 184 -0.83 -17.46 -29.46
C ALA A 184 -0.54 -18.18 -28.12
N GLY A 185 0.73 -18.30 -27.74
CA GLY A 185 1.11 -18.84 -26.44
C GLY A 185 0.65 -17.97 -25.26
N ILE A 186 0.88 -16.65 -25.35
CA ILE A 186 0.50 -15.68 -24.29
C ILE A 186 -1.00 -15.73 -24.00
N PHE A 187 -1.86 -15.85 -25.00
CA PHE A 187 -3.32 -15.83 -24.80
C PHE A 187 -3.95 -17.21 -24.59
N ARG A 188 -3.19 -18.31 -24.72
CA ARG A 188 -3.66 -19.68 -24.41
C ARG A 188 -3.15 -20.21 -23.07
N ALA A 189 -1.98 -19.78 -22.63
CA ALA A 189 -1.41 -20.22 -21.36
C ALA A 189 -2.16 -19.61 -20.16
N SER A 190 -2.20 -20.34 -19.04
CA SER A 190 -2.75 -19.86 -17.77
C SER A 190 -1.69 -19.25 -16.85
N GLU A 191 -0.42 -19.60 -17.06
CA GLU A 191 0.71 -19.16 -16.24
C GLU A 191 2.00 -19.09 -17.07
N GLY A 192 3.07 -18.63 -16.44
CA GLY A 192 4.38 -18.44 -17.07
C GLY A 192 4.73 -16.97 -17.29
N ILE A 193 6.03 -16.74 -17.51
CA ILE A 193 6.55 -15.43 -17.93
C ILE A 193 6.12 -15.24 -19.38
N ALA A 194 5.58 -14.09 -19.74
CA ALA A 194 5.26 -13.70 -21.12
C ALA A 194 6.32 -12.77 -21.71
N VAL A 195 6.84 -11.84 -20.90
CA VAL A 195 7.95 -10.93 -21.27
C VAL A 195 8.97 -10.90 -20.14
N GLU A 196 10.20 -11.24 -20.49
CA GLU A 196 11.37 -11.02 -19.66
C GLU A 196 11.88 -9.59 -19.91
N MET A 197 11.66 -8.71 -18.93
CA MET A 197 12.02 -7.30 -19.02
C MET A 197 13.54 -7.14 -18.92
N THR A 198 14.14 -6.55 -19.95
CA THR A 198 15.59 -6.35 -20.10
C THR A 198 16.01 -4.91 -19.88
N ASN A 199 15.16 -3.94 -20.26
CA ASN A 199 15.41 -2.51 -20.02
C ASN A 199 14.19 -1.89 -19.35
N ARG A 200 14.36 -1.29 -18.19
CA ARG A 200 13.26 -0.82 -17.34
C ARG A 200 13.42 0.66 -17.03
N VAL A 201 12.29 1.33 -16.90
CA VAL A 201 12.27 2.71 -16.40
C VAL A 201 12.76 2.78 -14.95
N PHE A 202 12.41 1.80 -14.12
CA PHE A 202 12.97 1.67 -12.76
C PHE A 202 13.77 0.38 -12.63
N LYS A 203 14.99 0.51 -12.11
CA LYS A 203 15.88 -0.62 -11.85
C LYS A 203 15.76 -1.00 -10.38
N LEU A 204 14.87 -1.94 -10.11
CA LEU A 204 14.75 -2.65 -8.85
C LEU A 204 14.97 -4.14 -9.12
N PRO A 205 15.78 -4.84 -8.32
CA PRO A 205 16.04 -6.25 -8.57
C PRO A 205 14.79 -7.08 -8.28
N SER A 206 14.65 -8.17 -9.04
CA SER A 206 13.59 -9.14 -8.79
C SER A 206 13.99 -10.02 -7.61
N LEU A 207 13.19 -10.00 -6.54
CA LEU A 207 13.42 -10.80 -5.34
C LEU A 207 12.50 -12.03 -5.28
N ARG A 208 11.99 -12.46 -6.43
CA ARG A 208 11.15 -13.65 -6.55
C ARG A 208 11.98 -14.89 -6.22
N ASP A 209 11.47 -15.71 -5.29
CA ASP A 209 12.07 -16.99 -4.88
C ASP A 209 13.50 -16.90 -4.30
N VAL A 210 13.99 -15.68 -4.05
CA VAL A 210 15.28 -15.43 -3.37
C VAL A 210 15.12 -15.72 -1.88
N LEU A 211 16.01 -16.56 -1.33
CA LEU A 211 16.09 -16.88 0.10
C LEU A 211 14.73 -17.23 0.75
N ARG A 212 13.96 -18.09 0.05
CA ARG A 212 12.57 -18.41 0.38
C ARG A 212 12.39 -18.82 1.85
N GLY A 213 11.60 -18.06 2.58
CA GLY A 213 11.27 -18.30 3.99
C GLY A 213 12.34 -17.81 4.98
N GLU A 214 13.51 -17.38 4.52
CA GLU A 214 14.49 -16.64 5.32
C GLU A 214 14.24 -15.12 5.25
N ILE A 215 13.62 -14.62 4.19
CA ILE A 215 13.25 -13.20 4.03
C ILE A 215 11.78 -13.02 3.65
N PHE A 216 11.24 -11.85 3.97
CA PHE A 216 9.91 -11.39 3.55
C PHE A 216 10.00 -9.98 2.96
N LEU A 217 9.40 -9.77 1.78
CA LEU A 217 9.20 -8.43 1.23
C LEU A 217 8.18 -7.69 2.09
N GLN A 218 8.62 -6.61 2.73
CA GLN A 218 7.76 -5.80 3.59
C GLN A 218 8.28 -4.36 3.60
N ASN A 219 7.38 -3.39 3.37
CA ASN A 219 7.77 -1.99 3.40
C ASN A 219 8.22 -1.57 4.82
N LEU A 220 9.12 -0.58 4.87
CA LEU A 220 9.71 -0.09 6.12
C LEU A 220 8.64 0.34 7.16
N PRO A 221 7.61 1.13 6.82
CA PRO A 221 6.57 1.51 7.78
C PRO A 221 5.85 0.32 8.42
N SER A 222 5.56 -0.73 7.64
CA SER A 222 4.94 -1.96 8.15
C SER A 222 5.85 -2.74 9.11
N ILE A 223 7.17 -2.72 8.89
CA ILE A 223 8.15 -3.30 9.84
C ILE A 223 8.16 -2.47 11.13
N ILE A 224 8.23 -1.13 11.01
CA ILE A 224 8.22 -0.21 12.15
C ILE A 224 6.97 -0.41 13.01
N THR A 225 5.80 -0.59 12.39
CA THR A 225 4.53 -0.85 13.08
C THR A 225 4.65 -2.02 14.06
N ALA A 226 5.25 -3.13 13.63
CA ALA A 226 5.48 -4.29 14.50
C ALA A 226 6.46 -3.98 15.65
N HIS A 227 7.51 -3.17 15.39
CA HIS A 227 8.45 -2.72 16.42
C HIS A 227 7.80 -1.79 17.44
N VAL A 228 6.99 -0.83 16.98
CA VAL A 228 6.22 0.09 17.84
C VAL A 228 5.29 -0.70 18.76
N LEU A 229 4.63 -1.74 18.23
CA LEU A 229 3.77 -2.62 19.01
C LEU A 229 4.53 -3.32 20.14
N VAL A 230 5.76 -3.78 19.92
CA VAL A 230 6.54 -4.55 20.92
C VAL A 230 7.44 -3.69 21.81
N SER A 231 7.67 -2.42 21.44
CA SER A 231 8.53 -1.50 22.19
C SER A 231 8.16 -1.47 23.69
N ASN A 232 9.17 -1.60 24.54
CA ASN A 232 9.01 -1.76 25.99
C ASN A 232 8.74 -0.40 26.63
N GLU A 233 7.48 -0.12 26.94
CA GLU A 233 7.15 0.67 28.12
C GLU A 233 6.94 -0.31 29.27
N ASN A 234 7.50 0.00 30.44
CA ASN A 234 7.46 -0.83 31.63
C ASN A 234 6.02 -1.25 31.99
N ILE A 235 5.55 -2.40 31.50
CA ILE A 235 4.34 -3.07 32.00
C ILE A 235 4.72 -3.68 33.35
N LYS A 236 4.87 -2.83 34.37
CA LYS A 236 4.83 -3.27 35.76
C LYS A 236 3.38 -3.58 36.09
N GLU A 237 3.19 -4.79 36.60
CA GLU A 237 1.94 -5.42 37.07
C GLU A 237 1.00 -6.02 36.01
N ARG A 238 1.07 -7.35 35.90
CA ARG A 238 -0.06 -8.20 35.47
C ARG A 238 -1.19 -8.01 36.49
N ILE A 239 -2.18 -7.18 36.18
CA ILE A 239 -3.41 -7.11 36.97
C ILE A 239 -4.17 -8.42 36.78
N TYR A 240 -4.23 -9.25 37.82
CA TYR A 240 -4.94 -10.52 37.82
C TYR A 240 -6.46 -10.26 37.82
N VAL A 241 -7.13 -10.45 36.69
CA VAL A 241 -8.60 -10.35 36.62
C VAL A 241 -9.21 -11.61 37.26
N SER A 242 -10.00 -11.44 38.32
CA SER A 242 -10.59 -12.57 39.05
C SER A 242 -11.49 -13.43 38.14
N LYS A 243 -11.43 -14.76 38.33
CA LYS A 243 -12.24 -15.75 37.58
C LYS A 243 -13.75 -15.50 37.70
N ALA A 244 -14.22 -14.79 38.73
CA ALA A 244 -15.62 -14.43 38.92
C ALA A 244 -16.07 -13.29 37.98
N VAL A 245 -15.24 -12.26 37.77
CA VAL A 245 -15.51 -11.17 36.81
C VAL A 245 -15.49 -11.69 35.38
N ALA A 246 -14.53 -12.57 35.06
CA ALA A 246 -14.46 -13.23 33.76
C ALA A 246 -15.70 -14.09 33.43
N ARG A 247 -16.34 -14.69 34.45
CA ARG A 247 -17.59 -15.48 34.29
C ARG A 247 -18.82 -14.60 34.06
N LYS A 248 -18.89 -13.39 34.64
CA LYS A 248 -20.00 -12.45 34.43
C LYS A 248 -19.98 -11.85 33.00
N ASN A 249 -18.78 -11.57 32.47
CA ASN A 249 -18.59 -11.08 31.09
C ASN A 249 -18.70 -12.19 30.03
N ASN A 250 -18.55 -13.46 30.41
CA ASN A 250 -18.66 -14.62 29.52
C ASN A 250 -20.02 -14.74 28.81
N ARG A 251 -21.08 -14.12 29.36
CA ARG A 251 -22.42 -14.09 28.76
C ARG A 251 -22.58 -13.05 27.65
N ARG A 252 -21.58 -12.17 27.43
CA ARG A 252 -21.60 -11.11 26.42
C ARG A 252 -20.37 -11.20 25.50
N LEU A 253 -20.27 -12.27 24.71
CA LEU A 253 -19.36 -12.28 23.55
C LEU A 253 -19.87 -11.20 22.59
N LYS A 254 -19.14 -10.08 22.44
CA LYS A 254 -19.57 -8.94 21.61
C LYS A 254 -18.99 -8.94 20.20
N ASN A 255 -17.94 -9.73 19.99
CA ASN A 255 -17.11 -9.66 18.80
C ASN A 255 -17.58 -10.58 17.65
N GLY A 256 -18.75 -11.21 17.80
CA GLY A 256 -19.36 -12.09 16.80
C GLY A 256 -18.53 -13.32 16.39
N PRO A 257 -19.10 -14.22 15.57
CA PRO A 257 -18.34 -15.27 14.92
C PRO A 257 -17.38 -14.66 13.88
N GLY A 258 -16.10 -15.02 13.96
CA GLY A 258 -15.06 -14.49 13.08
C GLY A 258 -14.12 -15.58 12.54
N ARG A 259 -13.18 -15.17 11.70
CA ARG A 259 -12.08 -16.01 11.22
C ARG A 259 -10.84 -15.70 12.06
N SER A 260 -10.26 -16.69 12.73
CA SER A 260 -9.05 -16.50 13.55
C SER A 260 -7.96 -17.45 13.10
N ASN A 261 -6.74 -16.93 13.00
CA ASN A 261 -5.53 -17.75 12.87
C ASN A 261 -5.03 -18.09 14.27
N CYS A 262 -5.46 -19.24 14.78
CA CYS A 262 -4.79 -19.87 15.91
C CYS A 262 -3.66 -20.75 15.35
N VAL A 263 -2.45 -20.65 15.93
CA VAL A 263 -1.22 -21.43 15.66
C VAL A 263 -1.33 -22.46 14.51
N GLY A 264 -0.66 -22.20 13.37
CA GLY A 264 -0.55 -23.15 12.26
C GLY A 264 -1.21 -22.75 10.93
N GLY A 265 -1.60 -21.49 10.74
CA GLY A 265 -1.99 -20.93 9.44
C GLY A 265 -3.34 -21.40 8.88
N ARG A 266 -4.09 -22.26 9.59
CA ARG A 266 -5.48 -22.56 9.24
C ARG A 266 -6.41 -21.57 9.91
N VAL A 267 -7.15 -20.85 9.09
CA VAL A 267 -8.23 -19.97 9.53
C VAL A 267 -9.36 -20.82 10.13
N ALA A 268 -9.48 -20.84 11.46
CA ALA A 268 -10.56 -21.52 12.15
C ALA A 268 -11.74 -20.55 12.38
N LYS A 269 -12.97 -21.09 12.38
CA LYS A 269 -14.14 -20.35 12.86
C LYS A 269 -13.96 -20.08 14.35
N SER A 270 -13.87 -18.82 14.74
CA SER A 270 -13.79 -18.36 16.12
C SER A 270 -15.18 -17.93 16.59
N LYS A 271 -15.50 -18.22 17.86
CA LYS A 271 -16.71 -17.71 18.54
C LYS A 271 -16.51 -16.28 19.09
N GLY A 272 -15.40 -15.63 18.76
CA GLY A 272 -14.95 -14.37 19.36
C GLY A 272 -14.08 -14.59 20.59
N PHE A 273 -13.58 -13.49 21.15
CA PHE A 273 -12.75 -13.48 22.35
C PHE A 273 -13.46 -12.75 23.48
N ARG A 274 -13.00 -12.96 24.72
CA ARG A 274 -13.53 -12.21 25.87
C ARG A 274 -13.04 -10.76 25.82
N PRO A 275 -13.84 -9.79 26.30
CA PRO A 275 -13.33 -8.44 26.51
C PRO A 275 -12.11 -8.45 27.44
N ASN A 276 -11.19 -7.50 27.24
CA ASN A 276 -9.96 -7.35 28.04
C ASN A 276 -9.09 -8.62 28.12
N SER A 277 -9.00 -9.38 27.03
CA SER A 277 -8.25 -10.65 26.98
C SER A 277 -6.87 -10.55 26.34
N PHE A 278 -6.52 -9.40 25.77
CA PHE A 278 -5.24 -9.18 25.09
C PHE A 278 -4.41 -8.10 25.78
N ASP A 279 -3.12 -8.37 25.97
CA ASP A 279 -2.14 -7.38 26.44
C ASP A 279 -1.87 -6.30 25.40
N ARG A 280 -1.83 -6.69 24.11
CA ARG A 280 -1.56 -5.80 22.99
C ARG A 280 -2.47 -6.14 21.82
N VAL A 281 -2.98 -5.12 21.13
CA VAL A 281 -3.81 -5.27 19.92
C VAL A 281 -3.18 -4.45 18.80
N LEU A 282 -2.88 -5.09 17.68
CA LEU A 282 -2.52 -4.42 16.44
C LEU A 282 -3.74 -4.40 15.52
N LEU A 283 -4.20 -3.20 15.19
CA LEU A 283 -5.24 -2.94 14.20
C LEU A 283 -4.59 -2.35 12.96
N ASP A 284 -4.11 -3.21 12.07
CA ASP A 284 -3.73 -2.85 10.71
C ASP A 284 -4.99 -2.87 9.84
N ALA A 285 -5.65 -1.72 9.74
CA ALA A 285 -7.03 -1.66 9.26
C ALA A 285 -7.10 -1.66 7.72
N PRO A 286 -8.09 -2.34 7.12
CA PRO A 286 -8.36 -2.16 5.69
C PRO A 286 -8.72 -0.69 5.43
N CYS A 287 -8.05 -0.10 4.45
CA CYS A 287 -8.13 1.32 4.10
C CYS A 287 -8.26 1.52 2.59
N SER A 288 -8.45 2.76 2.17
CA SER A 288 -8.44 3.18 0.76
C SER A 288 -7.11 2.91 0.04
N ALA A 289 -6.05 2.60 0.80
CA ALA A 289 -4.72 2.25 0.28
C ALA A 289 -4.11 3.32 -0.65
N LEU A 290 -4.50 4.59 -0.48
CA LEU A 290 -4.05 5.71 -1.32
C LEU A 290 -2.56 6.02 -1.19
N GLY A 291 -1.89 5.49 -0.16
CA GLY A 291 -0.45 5.64 0.04
C GLY A 291 0.42 4.65 -0.72
N LEU A 292 -0.15 3.59 -1.31
CA LEU A 292 0.64 2.58 -2.03
C LEU A 292 1.39 3.15 -3.24
N ARG A 293 2.62 2.65 -3.45
CA ARG A 293 3.53 3.08 -4.54
C ARG A 293 4.12 1.89 -5.31
N PRO A 294 4.32 1.98 -6.64
CA PRO A 294 3.77 3.01 -7.51
C PRO A 294 2.25 2.87 -7.63
N ARG A 295 1.59 3.96 -7.96
CA ARG A 295 0.17 4.07 -8.27
C ARG A 295 0.04 4.76 -9.62
N LEU A 296 -0.69 4.14 -10.54
CA LEU A 296 -0.92 4.71 -11.88
C LEU A 296 -2.37 5.17 -12.11
N PHE A 297 -3.21 5.04 -11.09
CA PHE A 297 -4.64 5.38 -11.15
C PHE A 297 -5.17 5.81 -9.79
N ALA A 298 -5.99 6.86 -9.77
CA ALA A 298 -6.57 7.43 -8.55
C ALA A 298 -8.05 7.87 -8.70
N GLY A 299 -8.67 7.63 -9.86
CA GLY A 299 -9.98 8.21 -10.18
C GLY A 299 -11.19 7.54 -9.51
N GLU A 300 -11.05 6.32 -9.00
CA GLU A 300 -12.17 5.52 -8.45
C GLU A 300 -12.65 6.01 -7.09
N GLU A 301 -11.80 6.70 -6.32
CA GLU A 301 -12.19 7.17 -4.99
C GLU A 301 -13.11 8.39 -5.06
N THR A 302 -14.13 8.38 -4.22
CA THR A 302 -15.04 9.50 -3.96
C THR A 302 -14.95 9.90 -2.49
N ILE A 303 -15.38 11.12 -2.14
CA ILE A 303 -15.39 11.52 -0.73
C ILE A 303 -16.26 10.56 0.11
N ASP A 304 -17.39 10.08 -0.43
CA ASP A 304 -18.24 9.11 0.27
C ASP A 304 -17.55 7.77 0.49
N SER A 305 -16.77 7.28 -0.48
CA SER A 305 -15.92 6.09 -0.33
C SER A 305 -14.92 6.27 0.81
N LEU A 306 -14.18 7.39 0.78
CA LEU A 306 -13.16 7.74 1.79
C LEU A 306 -13.75 7.84 3.20
N ARG A 307 -14.94 8.44 3.34
CA ARG A 307 -15.67 8.50 4.63
C ARG A 307 -16.19 7.13 5.07
N GLY A 308 -16.63 6.31 4.11
CA GLY A 308 -17.05 4.93 4.35
C GLY A 308 -15.91 4.11 4.99
N HIS A 309 -14.69 4.26 4.48
CA HIS A 309 -13.50 3.62 5.07
C HIS A 309 -13.25 4.07 6.51
N GLY A 310 -13.21 5.38 6.78
CA GLY A 310 -13.03 5.91 8.14
C GLY A 310 -14.11 5.44 9.11
N THR A 311 -15.38 5.44 8.68
CA THR A 311 -16.51 4.93 9.49
C THR A 311 -16.36 3.44 9.82
N TYR A 312 -15.92 2.63 8.84
CA TYR A 312 -15.68 1.21 9.05
C TYR A 312 -14.50 0.98 10.01
N GLN A 313 -13.44 1.78 9.90
CA GLN A 313 -12.26 1.72 10.77
C GLN A 313 -12.59 2.06 12.22
N ARG A 314 -13.44 3.06 12.48
CA ARG A 314 -13.94 3.36 13.84
C ARG A 314 -14.61 2.14 14.49
N ARG A 315 -15.47 1.43 13.74
CA ARG A 315 -16.11 0.19 14.24
C ARG A 315 -15.09 -0.91 14.57
N MET A 316 -14.02 -1.04 13.79
CA MET A 316 -12.94 -2.00 14.09
C MET A 316 -12.11 -1.55 15.29
N PHE A 317 -11.89 -0.24 15.43
CA PHE A 317 -11.21 0.34 16.58
C PHE A 317 -12.01 0.09 17.87
N ASP A 318 -13.33 0.23 17.85
CA ASP A 318 -14.20 -0.12 18.98
C ASP A 318 -14.02 -1.57 19.42
N GLN A 319 -13.88 -2.50 18.46
CA GLN A 319 -13.59 -3.90 18.77
C GLN A 319 -12.19 -4.08 19.37
N ALA A 320 -11.19 -3.38 18.86
CA ALA A 320 -9.84 -3.39 19.44
C ALA A 320 -9.85 -2.90 20.90
N VAL A 321 -10.59 -1.81 21.18
CA VAL A 321 -10.78 -1.28 22.52
C VAL A 321 -11.50 -2.28 23.43
N GLN A 322 -12.50 -3.02 22.94
CA GLN A 322 -13.14 -4.06 23.77
C GLN A 322 -12.20 -5.21 24.12
N LEU A 323 -11.26 -5.56 23.23
CA LEU A 323 -10.37 -6.72 23.37
C LEU A 323 -9.15 -6.46 24.24
N VAL A 324 -8.56 -5.26 24.15
CA VAL A 324 -7.36 -4.90 24.91
C VAL A 324 -7.69 -4.75 26.40
N ARG A 325 -6.84 -5.23 27.31
CA ARG A 325 -7.06 -5.05 28.76
C ARG A 325 -6.66 -3.64 29.25
N PRO A 326 -7.14 -3.19 30.43
CA PRO A 326 -6.51 -2.10 31.16
C PRO A 326 -5.00 -2.35 31.37
N GLY A 327 -4.20 -1.31 31.18
CA GLY A 327 -2.74 -1.36 31.13
C GLY A 327 -2.16 -2.02 29.87
N GLY A 328 -3.00 -2.27 28.86
CA GLY A 328 -2.57 -2.80 27.55
C GLY A 328 -2.27 -1.70 26.54
N VAL A 329 -1.94 -2.12 25.31
CA VAL A 329 -1.57 -1.21 24.21
C VAL A 329 -2.39 -1.52 22.96
N ILE A 330 -2.81 -0.47 22.25
CA ILE A 330 -3.35 -0.58 20.89
C ILE A 330 -2.38 0.11 19.93
N VAL A 331 -2.01 -0.54 18.83
CA VAL A 331 -1.38 0.12 17.68
C VAL A 331 -2.35 0.10 16.52
N TYR A 332 -2.64 1.27 15.97
CA TYR A 332 -3.45 1.48 14.80
C TYR A 332 -2.55 1.86 13.62
N SER A 333 -2.74 1.22 12.45
CA SER A 333 -2.00 1.55 11.25
C SER A 333 -2.83 1.45 9.99
N THR A 334 -2.45 2.25 8.99
CA THR A 334 -3.02 2.20 7.64
C THR A 334 -1.94 2.47 6.58
N CYS A 335 -2.15 2.01 5.35
CA CYS A 335 -1.35 2.36 4.18
C CYS A 335 -2.03 3.43 3.28
N THR A 336 -2.74 4.37 3.89
CA THR A 336 -3.40 5.48 3.18
C THR A 336 -2.85 6.85 3.59
N ILE A 337 -2.98 7.81 2.68
CA ILE A 337 -2.73 9.23 2.97
C ILE A 337 -4.00 9.94 3.48
N ASN A 338 -5.16 9.30 3.46
CA ASN A 338 -6.42 9.93 3.86
C ASN A 338 -6.45 10.34 5.35
N PRO A 339 -6.52 11.64 5.69
CA PRO A 339 -6.58 12.06 7.10
C PRO A 339 -7.88 11.64 7.80
N GLY A 340 -8.98 11.44 7.06
CA GLY A 340 -10.24 10.89 7.58
C GLY A 340 -10.13 9.44 8.07
N GLU A 341 -9.16 8.69 7.57
CA GLU A 341 -8.83 7.33 7.99
C GLU A 341 -7.68 7.29 9.02
N ASN A 342 -7.01 8.42 9.23
CA ASN A 342 -5.80 8.51 10.06
C ASN A 342 -6.08 9.40 11.26
N GLU A 343 -5.76 10.69 11.16
CA GLU A 343 -5.90 11.67 12.23
C GLU A 343 -7.33 11.75 12.77
N ALA A 344 -8.36 11.69 11.91
CA ALA A 344 -9.75 11.73 12.35
C ALA A 344 -10.19 10.47 13.11
N VAL A 345 -9.58 9.31 12.86
CA VAL A 345 -9.82 8.09 13.63
C VAL A 345 -9.14 8.18 14.99
N VAL A 346 -7.96 8.81 15.07
CA VAL A 346 -7.28 9.09 16.33
C VAL A 346 -8.08 10.07 17.18
N ARG A 347 -8.54 11.19 16.60
CA ARG A 347 -9.42 12.16 17.28
C ARG A 347 -10.67 11.48 17.83
N TYR A 348 -11.36 10.69 16.99
CA TYR A 348 -12.50 9.88 17.42
C TYR A 348 -12.18 8.99 18.62
N ALA A 349 -11.04 8.30 18.61
CA ALA A 349 -10.63 7.43 19.70
C ALA A 349 -10.41 8.19 21.02
N LEU A 350 -9.77 9.37 20.95
CA LEU A 350 -9.49 10.21 22.12
C LEU A 350 -10.76 10.86 22.70
N ASP A 351 -11.70 11.26 21.84
CA ASP A 351 -12.99 11.82 22.29
C ASP A 351 -13.93 10.76 22.88
N THR A 352 -13.93 9.57 22.29
CA THR A 352 -14.86 8.50 22.67
C THR A 352 -14.39 7.77 23.92
N TYR A 353 -13.07 7.62 24.11
CA TYR A 353 -12.49 6.79 25.15
C TYR A 353 -11.51 7.61 26.02
N ASN A 354 -12.05 8.21 27.08
CA ASN A 354 -11.28 9.01 28.06
C ASN A 354 -10.11 8.28 28.75
N PHE A 355 -10.09 6.95 28.71
CA PHE A 355 -9.02 6.11 29.24
C PHE A 355 -7.93 5.79 28.21
N LEU A 356 -8.06 6.22 26.95
CA LEU A 356 -7.00 6.11 25.96
C LEU A 356 -6.16 7.38 25.95
N THR A 357 -4.84 7.19 25.87
CA THR A 357 -3.90 8.29 25.64
C THR A 357 -2.93 7.90 24.55
N LEU A 358 -2.54 8.87 23.71
CA LEU A 358 -1.46 8.67 22.74
C LEU A 358 -0.14 8.43 23.49
N ALA A 359 0.67 7.52 22.94
CA ALA A 359 1.94 7.13 23.52
C ALA A 359 3.09 7.36 22.53
N PRO A 360 4.28 7.77 23.00
CA PRO A 360 5.47 7.85 22.18
C PRO A 360 5.79 6.51 21.49
N GLN A 361 6.37 6.61 20.30
CA GLN A 361 6.67 5.46 19.46
C GLN A 361 8.17 5.29 19.30
N ASN A 362 8.65 4.05 19.41
CA ASN A 362 10.05 3.71 19.18
C ASN A 362 10.13 2.50 18.21
N PRO A 363 10.82 2.63 17.06
CA PRO A 363 11.52 3.82 16.57
C PRO A 363 10.57 4.92 16.06
N ARG A 364 11.02 6.18 16.17
CA ARG A 364 10.41 7.35 15.52
C ARG A 364 11.18 7.64 14.23
N VAL A 365 10.58 7.28 13.10
CA VAL A 365 11.18 7.43 11.76
C VAL A 365 10.31 8.32 10.89
N GLY A 366 8.98 8.17 10.96
CA GLY A 366 8.05 9.01 10.21
C GLY A 366 7.97 10.44 10.77
N GLY A 367 7.38 11.32 9.96
CA GLY A 367 7.05 12.69 10.37
C GLY A 367 5.83 12.75 11.30
N PRO A 368 5.48 13.95 11.78
CA PRO A 368 4.29 14.16 12.61
C PRO A 368 3.00 13.94 11.81
N GLY A 369 1.88 13.81 12.52
CA GLY A 369 0.53 13.79 11.93
C GLY A 369 0.09 15.16 11.43
N LEU A 370 -1.06 15.19 10.76
CA LEU A 370 -1.72 16.46 10.39
C LEU A 370 -2.44 17.08 11.59
N VAL A 371 -2.44 18.41 11.66
CA VAL A 371 -3.06 19.20 12.72
C VAL A 371 -4.25 19.99 12.22
N GLY A 372 -5.17 20.34 13.12
CA GLY A 372 -6.28 21.24 12.82
C GLY A 372 -7.56 20.52 12.40
N ARG A 373 -8.23 21.01 11.35
CA ARG A 373 -9.52 20.48 10.88
C ARG A 373 -9.72 20.72 9.40
N SER A 374 -10.59 19.93 8.78
CA SER A 374 -11.08 20.14 7.42
C SER A 374 -12.59 20.34 7.42
N GLU A 375 -13.06 21.35 6.70
CA GLU A 375 -14.48 21.57 6.45
C GLU A 375 -14.81 21.04 5.06
N LEU A 376 -15.78 20.12 4.98
CA LEU A 376 -16.22 19.50 3.75
C LEU A 376 -17.66 19.93 3.41
N PHE A 377 -17.92 20.15 2.12
CA PHE A 377 -19.26 20.41 1.53
C PHE A 377 -20.10 21.46 2.27
N ASP A 378 -19.82 22.75 2.00
CA ASP A 378 -20.60 23.90 2.47
C ASP A 378 -20.79 23.97 4.01
N GLY A 379 -19.82 23.46 4.77
CA GLY A 379 -19.80 23.55 6.24
C GLY A 379 -20.65 22.52 6.99
N ARG A 380 -21.21 21.51 6.31
CA ARG A 380 -22.09 20.50 6.95
C ARG A 380 -21.33 19.35 7.62
N TYR A 381 -20.05 19.19 7.31
CA TYR A 381 -19.21 18.17 7.91
C TYR A 381 -17.86 18.77 8.28
N ILE A 382 -17.55 18.72 9.58
CA ILE A 382 -16.27 19.16 10.13
C ILE A 382 -15.52 17.91 10.54
N GLU A 383 -14.32 17.73 9.99
CA GLU A 383 -13.40 16.68 10.38
C GLU A 383 -12.28 17.28 11.22
N GLU A 384 -12.32 17.03 12.52
CA GLU A 384 -11.27 17.43 13.44
C GLU A 384 -10.12 16.42 13.44
N TRP A 385 -8.90 16.93 13.48
CA TRP A 385 -7.66 16.15 13.51
C TRP A 385 -6.96 16.37 14.86
N LEU A 386 -5.63 16.43 14.85
CA LEU A 386 -4.81 16.43 16.06
C LEU A 386 -4.43 17.85 16.49
N THR A 387 -4.14 18.01 17.79
CA THR A 387 -3.34 19.15 18.25
C THR A 387 -1.87 18.99 17.86
N ASP A 388 -1.06 20.05 17.98
CA ASP A 388 0.38 19.98 17.71
C ASP A 388 1.07 18.90 18.57
N GLU A 389 0.72 18.80 19.86
CA GLU A 389 1.30 17.79 20.77
C GLU A 389 0.85 16.36 20.40
N GLU A 390 -0.40 16.19 19.99
CA GLU A 390 -0.94 14.89 19.58
C GLU A 390 -0.32 14.43 18.24
N ALA A 391 -0.14 15.35 17.29
CA ALA A 391 0.52 15.10 16.01
C ALA A 391 1.96 14.62 16.18
N GLU A 392 2.67 15.11 17.19
CA GLU A 392 4.00 14.67 17.55
C GLU A 392 4.05 13.27 18.21
N LEU A 393 2.92 12.64 18.53
CA LEU A 393 2.89 11.28 19.10
C LEU A 393 2.50 10.21 18.08
N VAL A 394 1.96 10.61 16.94
CA VAL A 394 1.70 9.71 15.80
C VAL A 394 2.91 9.68 14.85
N GLN A 395 2.86 8.82 13.83
CA GLN A 395 3.87 8.81 12.77
C GLN A 395 3.20 8.72 11.42
N ARG A 396 3.46 9.72 10.56
CA ARG A 396 3.04 9.73 9.16
C ARG A 396 4.26 9.54 8.27
N PHE A 397 4.15 8.62 7.34
CA PHE A 397 5.13 8.39 6.29
C PHE A 397 4.61 9.04 5.03
N ASP A 398 5.25 10.14 4.65
CA ASP A 398 4.89 10.92 3.48
C ASP A 398 5.61 10.37 2.24
N PRO A 399 4.88 9.99 1.17
CA PRO A 399 5.46 9.55 -0.09
C PRO A 399 6.51 10.49 -0.68
N SER A 400 6.33 11.80 -0.48
CA SER A 400 7.18 12.86 -1.03
C SER A 400 8.38 13.21 -0.15
N SER A 401 8.46 12.64 1.06
CA SER A 401 9.60 12.85 1.96
C SER A 401 10.88 12.18 1.45
N SER A 402 12.02 12.60 2.01
CA SER A 402 13.33 12.01 1.71
C SER A 402 13.47 10.54 2.13
N LEU A 403 12.60 10.03 3.00
CA LEU A 403 12.54 8.60 3.36
C LEU A 403 12.06 7.71 2.20
N ASP A 404 11.39 8.32 1.22
CA ASP A 404 10.95 7.68 -0.02
C ASP A 404 10.17 6.36 0.19
N THR A 405 9.35 6.29 1.24
CA THR A 405 8.46 5.16 1.54
C THR A 405 7.12 5.26 0.78
N ILE A 406 6.27 4.23 0.93
CA ILE A 406 4.83 4.40 0.71
C ILE A 406 4.23 5.42 1.70
N GLY A 407 3.03 5.89 1.38
CA GLY A 407 2.17 6.61 2.31
C GLY A 407 1.66 5.67 3.39
N PHE A 408 1.88 6.03 4.65
CA PHE A 408 1.55 5.16 5.78
C PHE A 408 1.29 5.98 7.05
N PHE A 409 0.54 5.43 7.99
CA PHE A 409 0.24 6.06 9.27
C PHE A 409 0.32 5.06 10.42
N ILE A 410 0.82 5.50 11.58
CA ILE A 410 0.92 4.71 12.80
C ILE A 410 0.53 5.56 14.01
N ALA A 411 -0.43 5.08 14.80
CA ALA A 411 -0.77 5.63 16.10
C ALA A 411 -0.69 4.56 17.18
N LYS A 412 -0.11 4.89 18.34
CA LYS A 412 0.00 4.01 19.50
C LYS A 412 -0.78 4.61 20.67
N PHE A 413 -1.59 3.78 21.32
CA PHE A 413 -2.40 4.16 22.47
C PHE A 413 -2.06 3.31 23.68
N ASN A 414 -1.90 3.97 24.82
CA ASN A 414 -1.90 3.33 26.12
C ASN A 414 -3.34 3.26 26.65
N VAL A 415 -3.70 2.12 27.26
CA VAL A 415 -5.05 1.86 27.77
C VAL A 415 -5.05 1.98 29.28
N GLY A 416 -5.70 3.01 29.81
CA GLY A 416 -5.90 3.23 31.24
C GLY A 416 -6.92 2.29 31.88
N GLN A 417 -7.36 2.62 33.10
CA GLN A 417 -8.45 1.89 33.75
C GLN A 417 -9.77 2.18 33.03
N LYS A 418 -10.51 1.12 32.72
CA LYS A 418 -11.83 1.23 32.10
C LYS A 418 -12.88 1.32 33.19
N ASP A 419 -13.71 2.36 33.15
CA ASP A 419 -14.84 2.47 34.06
C ASP A 419 -15.80 1.29 33.89
N LYS A 420 -16.38 0.83 35.01
CA LYS A 420 -17.24 -0.38 35.06
C LYS A 420 -18.55 -0.28 34.24
N GLY A 421 -18.76 0.80 33.48
CA GLY A 421 -19.95 1.03 32.65
C GLY A 421 -19.70 1.11 31.14
N ILE A 422 -18.47 1.32 30.66
CA ILE A 422 -18.18 1.53 29.23
C ILE A 422 -17.90 0.17 28.58
N VAL A 423 -18.93 -0.66 28.51
CA VAL A 423 -18.97 -1.79 27.59
C VAL A 423 -20.34 -1.74 26.94
N CYS A 424 -20.54 -0.80 26.02
CA CYS A 424 -21.73 -0.67 25.16
C CYS A 424 -21.91 -1.92 24.29
#